data_AF-W7DKU0-F1
#
_entry.id   AF-W7DKU0-F1
#
_cell.length_a   1.000
_cell.length_b   1.000
_cell.length_c   1.000
_cell.angle_alpha   90.00
_cell.angle_beta   90.00
_cell.angle_gamma   90.00
#
_symmetry.space_group_name_H-M   'P 1'
#
loop_
_entity.id
_entity.type
_entity.pdbx_description
1 polymer ?
#
loop_
_entity_poly.entity_id
_entity_poly.type
_entity_poly.pdbx_seq_one_letter_code
_entity_poly.pdbx_strand_id
1 'polypeptide(L)'
;MRLLFFISGAVVNVTAHPESLLTKVLSLNPLVYIIEGFRDAFLSRGWFFDDPWRAVYFFSFLLIVLLTGIYITEKYQSDFVEYI
;
A
#
# COMPACT_ATOMS: atom_id res chain seq x y z
N MET A 1 6.88 -17.00 9.24
CA MET A 1 6.22 -16.85 7.92
C MET A 1 4.70 -16.70 8.00
N ARG A 2 3.94 -17.49 8.79
CA ARG A 2 2.47 -17.37 8.88
C ARG A 2 1.95 -16.03 9.45
N LEU A 3 2.63 -15.45 10.45
CA LEU A 3 2.20 -14.19 11.09
C LEU A 3 2.19 -12.98 10.14
N LEU A 4 3.11 -12.95 9.16
CA LEU A 4 3.20 -11.85 8.19
C LEU A 4 1.95 -11.78 7.30
N PHE A 5 1.37 -12.92 6.95
CA PHE A 5 0.12 -12.98 6.19
C PHE A 5 -1.10 -12.51 6.99
N PHE A 6 -1.08 -12.71 8.31
CA PHE A 6 -2.13 -12.21 9.20
C PHE A 6 -2.04 -10.69 9.41
N ILE A 7 -0.82 -10.14 9.52
CA ILE A 7 -0.59 -8.70 9.68
C ILE A 7 -0.79 -7.94 8.36
N SER A 8 -0.47 -8.57 7.22
CA SER A 8 -0.64 -8.00 5.88
C SER A 8 -2.10 -7.74 5.48
N GLY A 9 -3.10 -8.17 6.26
CA GLY A 9 -4.51 -8.05 5.90
C GLY A 9 -4.97 -8.99 4.78
N ALA A 10 -4.10 -9.87 4.27
CA ALA A 10 -4.45 -10.82 3.21
C ALA A 10 -5.45 -11.90 3.67
N VAL A 11 -5.42 -12.27 4.96
CA VAL A 11 -6.34 -13.27 5.55
C VAL A 11 -7.50 -12.63 6.31
N VAL A 12 -7.36 -11.38 6.74
CA VAL A 12 -8.39 -10.68 7.52
C VAL A 12 -9.22 -9.83 6.59
N ASN A 13 -10.52 -10.11 6.52
CA ASN A 13 -11.44 -9.30 5.74
C ASN A 13 -11.67 -7.97 6.46
N VAL A 14 -10.93 -6.93 6.04
CA VAL A 14 -10.92 -5.60 6.68
C VAL A 14 -12.32 -4.96 6.62
N THR A 15 -13.13 -5.35 5.64
CA THR A 15 -14.52 -4.90 5.47
C THR A 15 -15.51 -5.55 6.45
N ALA A 16 -15.14 -6.61 7.18
CA ALA A 16 -16.10 -7.38 8.00
C ALA A 16 -16.46 -6.72 9.34
N HIS A 17 -15.61 -5.84 9.89
CA HIS A 17 -15.84 -5.16 11.17
C HIS A 17 -15.39 -3.68 11.12
N PRO A 18 -16.25 -2.75 10.67
CA PRO A 18 -15.89 -1.33 10.51
C PRO A 18 -15.62 -0.60 11.84
N GLU A 19 -16.12 -1.12 12.95
CA GLU A 19 -16.03 -0.51 14.29
C GLU A 19 -14.66 -0.72 14.97
N SER A 20 -13.85 -1.67 14.50
CA SER A 20 -12.59 -2.04 15.17
C SER A 20 -11.47 -1.05 14.85
N LEU A 21 -10.73 -0.61 15.88
CA LEU A 21 -9.49 0.16 15.71
C LEU A 21 -8.49 -0.57 14.80
N LEU A 22 -8.48 -1.90 14.86
CA LEU A 22 -7.62 -2.74 14.03
C LEU A 22 -7.93 -2.56 12.53
N THR A 23 -9.21 -2.43 12.18
CA THR A 23 -9.68 -2.20 10.81
C THR A 23 -9.24 -0.84 10.27
N LYS A 24 -9.33 0.21 11.09
CA LYS A 24 -8.89 1.57 10.72
C LYS A 24 -7.38 1.67 10.54
N VAL A 25 -6.61 0.95 11.37
CA VAL A 25 -5.15 0.91 11.27
C VAL A 25 -4.71 0.10 10.05
N LEU A 26 -5.35 -1.04 9.77
CA LEU A 26 -5.05 -1.85 8.59
C LEU A 26 -5.45 -1.15 7.29
N SER A 27 -6.61 -0.49 7.25
CA SER A 27 -7.06 0.24 6.05
C SER A 27 -6.20 1.45 5.71
N LEU A 28 -5.43 1.96 6.67
CA LEU A 28 -4.45 3.03 6.44
C LEU A 28 -3.25 2.53 5.61
N ASN A 29 -2.95 1.23 5.67
CA ASN A 29 -1.80 0.66 4.99
C ASN A 29 -2.08 0.50 3.48
N PRO A 30 -1.31 1.16 2.60
CA PRO A 30 -1.53 1.12 1.15
C PRO A 30 -1.36 -0.28 0.53
N LEU A 31 -0.69 -1.22 1.21
CA LEU A 31 -0.61 -2.62 0.80
C LEU A 31 -1.99 -3.31 0.85
N VAL A 32 -2.84 -2.95 1.81
CA VAL A 32 -4.18 -3.54 1.93
C VAL A 32 -5.04 -3.17 0.73
N TYR A 33 -4.94 -1.94 0.23
CA TYR A 33 -5.64 -1.52 -0.99
C TYR A 33 -5.26 -2.34 -2.23
N ILE A 34 -3.97 -2.65 -2.42
CA ILE A 34 -3.51 -3.52 -3.52
C ILE A 34 -4.09 -4.93 -3.38
N ILE A 35 -4.02 -5.50 -2.17
CA ILE A 35 -4.46 -6.88 -1.92
C ILE A 35 -5.98 -7.01 -2.11
N GLU A 36 -6.76 -6.08 -1.59
CA GLU A 36 -8.22 -6.06 -1.74
C GLU A 36 -8.62 -5.84 -3.19
N GLY A 37 -8.03 -4.85 -3.88
CA GLY A 37 -8.32 -4.61 -5.29
C GLY A 37 -7.92 -5.76 -6.20
N PHE A 38 -6.82 -6.46 -5.91
CA PHE A 38 -6.44 -7.68 -6.63
C PHE A 38 -7.44 -8.82 -6.38
N ARG A 39 -7.88 -9.00 -5.13
CA ARG A 39 -8.89 -9.99 -4.76
C ARG A 39 -10.23 -9.71 -5.44
N ASP A 40 -10.67 -8.46 -5.48
CA ASP A 40 -11.95 -8.06 -6.05
C ASP A 40 -11.94 -8.17 -7.59
N ALA A 41 -10.82 -7.82 -8.23
CA ALA A 41 -10.62 -8.07 -9.66
C ALA A 41 -10.61 -9.57 -9.99
N PHE A 42 -9.98 -10.40 -9.15
CA PHE A 42 -9.93 -11.86 -9.34
C PHE A 42 -11.29 -12.54 -9.11
N LEU A 43 -12.08 -12.02 -8.17
CA LEU A 43 -13.44 -12.50 -7.89
C LEU A 43 -14.51 -11.83 -8.78
N SER A 44 -14.10 -11.01 -9.76
CA SER A 44 -14.98 -10.28 -10.67
C SER A 44 -16.05 -9.43 -9.95
N ARG A 45 -15.75 -8.92 -8.75
CA ARG A 45 -16.65 -8.06 -7.96
C ARG A 45 -16.58 -6.59 -8.35
N GLY A 46 -15.49 -6.19 -9.00
CA GLY A 46 -15.22 -4.82 -9.41
C GLY A 46 -13.77 -4.68 -9.86
N TRP A 47 -13.44 -3.53 -10.47
CA TRP A 47 -12.07 -3.22 -10.85
C TRP A 47 -11.39 -2.34 -9.79
N PHE A 48 -10.06 -2.31 -9.78
CA PHE A 48 -9.26 -1.54 -8.83
C PHE A 48 -9.64 -0.04 -8.77
N PHE A 49 -10.18 0.48 -9.88
CA PHE A 49 -10.56 1.87 -10.07
C PHE A 49 -12.03 2.19 -9.73
N ASP A 50 -12.82 1.21 -9.29
CA ASP A 50 -14.24 1.45 -8.93
C ASP A 50 -14.41 2.41 -7.75
N ASP A 51 -13.39 2.54 -6.89
CA ASP A 51 -13.32 3.52 -5.81
C ASP A 51 -12.24 4.58 -6.10
N PRO A 52 -12.55 5.68 -6.81
CA PRO A 52 -11.58 6.71 -7.18
C PRO A 52 -10.86 7.32 -5.97
N TRP A 53 -11.55 7.43 -4.83
CA TRP A 53 -10.97 7.97 -3.60
C TRP A 53 -9.83 7.11 -3.06
N ARG A 54 -10.00 5.78 -3.08
CA ARG A 54 -8.95 4.84 -2.63
C ARG A 54 -7.78 4.82 -3.61
N ALA A 55 -8.06 4.94 -4.91
CA ALA A 55 -7.02 5.07 -5.94
C ALA A 55 -6.16 6.33 -5.71
N VAL A 56 -6.78 7.49 -5.51
CA VAL A 56 -6.06 8.75 -5.26
C VAL A 56 -5.21 8.67 -3.99
N TYR A 57 -5.73 8.10 -2.90
CA TYR A 57 -4.95 7.87 -1.68
C TYR A 57 -3.69 7.03 -1.95
N PHE A 58 -3.85 5.93 -2.70
CA PHE A 58 -2.74 5.05 -3.06
C PHE A 58 -1.70 5.73 -3.94
N PHE A 59 -2.12 6.41 -5.02
CA PHE A 59 -1.20 7.10 -5.92
C PHE A 59 -0.47 8.26 -5.23
N SER A 60 -1.16 9.00 -4.35
CA SER A 60 -0.52 10.04 -3.52
C SER A 60 0.57 9.46 -2.63
N PHE A 61 0.28 8.36 -1.92
CA PHE A 61 1.27 7.66 -1.12
C PHE A 61 2.45 7.15 -1.95
N LEU A 62 2.18 6.52 -3.10
CA LEU A 62 3.20 6.03 -4.02
C LEU A 62 4.11 7.17 -4.49
N LEU A 63 3.53 8.32 -4.81
CA LEU A 63 4.26 9.50 -5.26
C LEU A 63 5.15 10.08 -4.15
N ILE A 64 4.69 10.10 -2.90
CA ILE A 64 5.52 10.51 -1.75
C ILE A 64 6.73 9.58 -1.60
N VAL A 65 6.52 8.26 -1.66
CA VAL A 65 7.61 7.28 -1.58
C VAL A 65 8.58 7.46 -2.75
N LEU A 66 8.07 7.65 -3.96
CA LEU A 66 8.87 7.89 -5.16
C LEU A 66 9.74 9.15 -5.03
N LEU A 67 9.13 10.29 -4.65
CA LEU A 67 9.84 11.55 -4.47
C LEU A 67 10.90 11.46 -3.39
N THR A 68 10.59 10.79 -2.28
CA THR A 68 11.56 10.53 -1.20
C THR A 68 12.71 9.68 -1.70
N GLY A 69 12.41 8.64 -2.49
CA GLY A 69 13.42 7.79 -3.12
C GLY A 69 14.33 8.58 -4.05
N ILE A 70 13.78 9.40 -4.95
CA ILE A 70 14.54 10.25 -5.86
C ILE A 70 15.43 11.22 -5.08
N TYR A 71 14.87 11.90 -4.08
CA TYR A 71 15.61 12.86 -3.24
C TYR A 71 16.79 12.20 -2.52
N ILE A 72 16.58 11.01 -1.95
CA ILE A 72 17.62 10.21 -1.31
C ILE A 72 18.68 9.84 -2.35
N THR A 73 18.28 9.25 -3.48
CA THR A 73 19.23 8.81 -4.51
C THR A 73 20.09 9.96 -5.03
N GLU A 74 19.51 11.13 -5.34
CA GLU A 74 20.30 12.29 -5.77
C GLU A 74 21.25 12.78 -4.68
N LYS A 75 20.81 12.78 -3.41
CA LYS A 75 21.65 13.20 -2.28
C LYS A 75 22.86 12.29 -2.08
N TYR A 76 22.70 10.98 -2.22
CA TYR A 76 23.78 10.01 -2.01
C TYR A 76 24.60 9.73 -3.28
N GLN A 77 24.14 10.16 -4.46
CA GLN A 77 24.88 9.97 -5.71
C GLN A 77 26.26 10.65 -5.67
N SER A 78 26.41 11.81 -5.02
CA SER A 78 27.71 12.48 -4.87
C SER A 78 28.68 11.68 -4.02
N ASP A 79 28.18 11.06 -2.95
CA ASP A 79 29.01 10.30 -2.01
C ASP A 79 29.48 8.98 -2.65
N PHE A 80 28.65 8.35 -3.50
CA PHE A 80 29.03 7.13 -4.23
C PHE A 80 30.18 7.34 -5.23
N VAL A 81 30.33 8.55 -5.79
CA VAL A 81 31.43 8.87 -6.72
C VAL A 81 32.76 9.01 -5.97
N GLU A 82 32.75 9.36 -4.69
CA GLU A 82 33.96 9.47 -3.87
C GLU A 82 34.47 8.11 -3.35
N TYR A 83 33.63 7.07 -3.41
CA TYR A 83 33.97 5.70 -3.01
C TYR A 83 34.54 4.82 -4.14
N ILE A 84 34.59 5.29 -5.39
CA ILE A 84 35.17 4.56 -6.55
C ILE A 84 36.60 4.99 -6.85
#